data_AF-A0A3S3M9V9-F1
#
_entry.id   AF-A0A3S3M9V9-F1
#
_cell.length_a   1.000
_cell.length_b   1.000
_cell.length_c   1.000
_cell.angle_alpha   90.00
_cell.angle_beta   90.00
_cell.angle_gamma   90.00
#
_symmetry.space_group_name_H-M   'P 1'
#
loop_
_entity.id
_entity.type
_entity.pdbx_description
1 polymer ?
#
loop_
_entity_poly.entity_id
_entity_poly.type
_entity_poly.pdbx_seq_one_letter_code
_entity_poly.pdbx_strand_id
1 'polypeptide(L)'
;MNWVEIVSILGAALAVSFGAIGPALGEGRAVAAAMEAIARQPEAAGTISRTLFVGLAMIETMAIYCLVIALLLLFANPFVH
;
A
#
# COMPACT_ATOMS: atom_id res chain seq x y z
N MET A 1 -4.57 16.80 25.37
CA MET A 1 -3.72 16.30 24.28
C MET A 1 -2.28 16.72 24.57
N ASN A 2 -1.43 15.78 24.96
CA ASN A 2 -0.01 16.02 25.21
C ASN A 2 0.76 16.14 23.87
N TRP A 3 2.01 16.60 23.93
CA TRP A 3 2.82 16.78 22.71
C TRP A 3 3.06 15.47 21.95
N VAL A 4 3.16 14.35 22.68
CA VAL A 4 3.37 13.01 22.10
C VAL A 4 2.17 12.57 21.26
N GLU A 5 0.95 12.81 21.73
CA GLU A 5 -0.30 12.51 21.01
C GLU A 5 -0.39 13.31 19.70
N ILE A 6 -0.06 14.61 19.73
CA ILE A 6 -0.08 15.47 18.53
C ILE A 6 0.93 14.95 17.49
N VAL A 7 2.16 14.66 17.92
CA VAL A 7 3.21 14.12 17.04
C VAL A 7 2.82 12.74 16.51
N SER A 8 2.17 11.91 17.32
CA SER A 8 1.72 10.57 16.91
C SER A 8 0.63 10.63 15.84
N ILE A 9 -0.33 11.56 15.96
CA ILE A 9 -1.37 11.79 14.94
C ILE A 9 -0.74 12.24 13.62
N LEU A 10 0.19 13.20 13.68
CA LEU A 10 0.91 13.68 12.49
C LEU A 10 1.77 12.57 11.87
N GLY A 11 2.46 11.79 12.71
CA GLY A 11 3.26 10.65 12.28
C GLY A 11 2.42 9.58 11.57
N ALA A 12 1.25 9.26 12.09
CA ALA A 12 0.30 8.34 11.47
C ALA A 12 -0.19 8.84 10.11
N ALA A 13 -0.58 10.11 10.02
CA ALA A 13 -1.02 10.72 8.76
C ALA A 13 0.08 10.72 7.69
N LEU A 14 1.31 11.08 8.07
CA LEU A 14 2.46 11.09 7.17
C LEU A 14 2.85 9.68 6.72
N ALA A 15 2.89 8.71 7.64
CA ALA A 15 3.25 7.34 7.33
C ALA A 15 2.35 6.76 6.23
N VAL A 16 1.03 6.90 6.35
CA VAL A 16 0.08 6.40 5.34
C VAL A 16 0.18 7.19 4.04
N SER A 17 0.23 8.53 4.12
CA SER A 17 0.24 9.39 2.93
C SER A 17 1.46 9.13 2.05
N PHE A 18 2.65 9.05 2.64
CA PHE A 18 3.88 8.78 1.89
C PHE A 18 4.04 7.29 1.56
N GLY A 19 3.61 6.40 2.45
CA GLY A 19 3.65 4.96 2.26
C GLY A 19 2.81 4.47 1.08
N ALA A 20 1.72 5.17 0.74
CA ALA A 20 0.84 4.81 -0.37
C ALA A 20 1.36 5.25 -1.76
N ILE A 21 2.27 6.21 -1.84
CA ILE A 21 2.70 6.79 -3.14
C ILE A 21 3.44 5.75 -3.99
N GLY A 22 4.39 5.02 -3.39
CA GLY A 22 5.17 4.00 -4.08
C GLY A 22 4.30 2.87 -4.64
N PRO A 23 3.47 2.22 -3.80
CA PRO A 23 2.49 1.23 -4.23
C PRO A 23 1.56 1.74 -5.32
N ALA A 24 0.93 2.91 -5.15
CA ALA A 24 0.02 3.46 -6.16
C ALA A 24 0.67 3.60 -7.55
N LEU A 25 1.93 4.08 -7.61
CA LEU A 25 2.68 4.20 -8.86
C LEU A 25 3.10 2.84 -9.42
N GLY A 26 3.51 1.90 -8.56
CA GLY A 26 3.93 0.56 -8.96
C GLY A 26 2.76 -0.27 -9.50
N GLU A 27 1.65 -0.29 -8.78
CA GLU A 27 0.44 -1.00 -9.15
C GLU A 27 -0.18 -0.45 -10.43
N GLY A 28 -0.29 0.88 -10.56
CA GLY A 28 -0.81 1.51 -11.78
C GLY A 28 -0.03 1.11 -13.03
N ARG A 29 1.31 1.05 -12.93
CA ARG A 29 2.17 0.59 -14.02
C ARG A 29 2.01 -0.90 -14.31
N ALA A 30 1.94 -1.74 -13.27
CA ALA A 30 1.77 -3.17 -13.42
C ALA A 30 0.43 -3.53 -14.07
N VAL A 31 -0.66 -2.87 -13.66
CA VAL A 31 -2.00 -3.04 -14.23
C VAL A 31 -2.02 -2.60 -15.68
N ALA A 32 -1.46 -1.43 -16.02
CA ALA A 32 -1.39 -0.96 -17.40
C ALA A 32 -0.65 -1.97 -18.32
N ALA A 33 0.52 -2.46 -17.88
CA ALA A 33 1.28 -3.46 -18.61
C ALA A 33 0.52 -4.78 -18.78
N ALA A 34 -0.21 -5.22 -17.74
CA ALA A 34 -1.04 -6.41 -17.81
C ALA A 34 -2.20 -6.24 -18.81
N MET A 35 -2.85 -5.08 -18.85
CA MET A 35 -3.92 -4.80 -19.81
C MET A 35 -3.40 -4.81 -21.25
N GLU A 36 -2.23 -4.23 -21.51
CA GLU A 36 -1.59 -4.31 -22.83
C GLU A 36 -1.25 -5.76 -23.22
N ALA A 37 -0.73 -6.56 -22.29
CA ALA A 37 -0.42 -7.97 -22.54
C ALA A 37 -1.69 -8.79 -22.84
N ILE A 38 -2.79 -8.55 -22.10
CA ILE A 38 -4.08 -9.20 -22.33
C ILE A 38 -4.68 -8.78 -23.68
N ALA A 39 -4.57 -7.51 -24.05
CA ALA A 39 -5.05 -7.02 -25.34
C ALA A 39 -4.30 -7.68 -26.52
N ARG A 40 -3.00 -7.96 -26.36
CA ARG A 40 -2.19 -8.67 -27.36
C ARG A 40 -2.49 -10.17 -27.40
N GLN A 41 -2.77 -10.79 -26.26
CA GLN A 41 -3.04 -12.22 -26.17
C GLN A 41 -4.21 -12.52 -25.22
N PRO A 42 -5.47 -12.41 -25.69
CA PRO A 42 -6.66 -12.60 -24.86
C PRO A 42 -6.78 -13.98 -24.22
N GLU A 43 -6.29 -15.02 -24.91
CA GLU A 43 -6.28 -16.40 -24.42
C GLU A 43 -5.43 -16.58 -23.14
N ALA A 44 -4.41 -15.73 -22.95
CA ALA A 44 -3.53 -15.77 -21.77
C ALA A 44 -4.07 -14.98 -20.57
N ALA A 45 -5.25 -14.37 -20.67
CA ALA A 45 -5.78 -13.44 -19.66
C ALA A 45 -5.84 -14.04 -18.25
N GLY A 46 -6.25 -15.30 -18.11
CA GLY A 46 -6.31 -15.96 -16.81
C GLY A 46 -4.95 -16.08 -16.13
N THR A 47 -3.91 -16.45 -16.88
CA THR A 47 -2.54 -16.59 -16.37
C THR A 47 -1.93 -15.23 -16.04
N ILE A 48 -2.12 -14.22 -16.91
CA ILE A 48 -1.62 -12.86 -16.69
C ILE A 48 -2.24 -12.27 -15.42
N SER A 49 -3.57 -12.34 -15.27
CA SER A 49 -4.25 -11.80 -14.10
C SER A 49 -3.81 -12.49 -12.81
N ARG A 50 -3.59 -13.80 -12.82
CA ARG A 50 -3.11 -14.52 -11.62
C ARG A 50 -1.72 -14.03 -11.19
N THR A 51 -0.79 -13.89 -12.14
CA THR A 51 0.56 -13.36 -11.85
C THR A 51 0.50 -11.90 -11.42
N LEU A 52 -0.36 -11.09 -12.06
CA LEU A 52 -0.58 -9.69 -11.70
C LEU A 52 -1.01 -9.58 -10.24
N PHE A 53 -2.06 -10.29 -9.81
CA PHE A 53 -2.55 -10.18 -8.43
C PHE A 53 -1.53 -10.62 -7.38
N VAL A 54 -0.70 -11.63 -7.68
CA VAL A 54 0.41 -12.00 -6.79
C VAL A 54 1.42 -10.85 -6.69
N GLY A 55 1.76 -10.22 -7.82
CA GLY A 55 2.65 -9.06 -7.85
C GLY A 55 2.08 -7.84 -7.12
N LEU A 56 0.81 -7.50 -7.35
CA LEU A 56 0.10 -6.41 -6.66
C LEU A 56 0.08 -6.65 -5.15
N ALA A 57 -0.26 -7.87 -4.71
CA ALA A 57 -0.25 -8.22 -3.29
C ALA A 57 1.12 -7.99 -2.63
N MET A 58 2.23 -8.28 -3.34
CA MET A 58 3.57 -7.99 -2.85
C MET A 58 3.87 -6.49 -2.77
N ILE A 59 3.43 -5.72 -3.77
CA ILE A 59 3.61 -4.26 -3.79
C ILE A 59 2.80 -3.62 -2.65
N GLU A 60 1.57 -4.06 -2.44
CA GLU A 60 0.65 -3.53 -1.44
C GLU A 60 1.14 -3.75 0.00
N THR A 61 1.98 -4.77 0.25
CA THR A 61 2.55 -5.01 1.60
C THR A 61 3.29 -3.80 2.15
N MET A 62 3.90 -2.98 1.30
CA MET A 62 4.59 -1.75 1.71
C MET A 62 3.62 -0.72 2.29
N ALA A 63 2.47 -0.51 1.63
CA ALA A 63 1.42 0.38 2.13
C ALA A 63 0.80 -0.17 3.42
N ILE A 64 0.59 -1.50 3.49
CA ILE A 64 0.04 -2.16 4.68
C ILE A 64 0.98 -1.98 5.88
N TYR A 65 2.30 -2.08 5.71
CA TYR A 65 3.22 -1.83 6.83
C TYR A 65 3.11 -0.39 7.36
N CYS A 66 3.00 0.61 6.48
CA CYS A 66 2.78 1.99 6.89
C CYS A 66 1.43 2.17 7.61
N LEU A 67 0.38 1.53 7.12
CA LEU A 67 -0.94 1.50 7.76
C LEU A 67 -0.86 0.86 9.16
N VAL A 68 -0.17 -0.27 9.30
CA VAL A 68 -0.01 -0.94 10.60
C VAL A 68 0.69 -0.03 11.60
N ILE A 69 1.76 0.65 11.20
CA ILE A 69 2.45 1.61 12.09
C ILE A 69 1.51 2.76 12.47
N ALA A 70 0.74 3.31 11.53
CA ALA A 70 -0.24 4.35 11.83
C ALA A 70 -1.32 3.88 12.81
N LEU A 71 -1.83 2.65 12.66
CA LEU A 71 -2.81 2.06 13.58
C LEU A 71 -2.20 1.86 14.97
N LEU A 72 -0.95 1.40 15.06
CA LEU A 72 -0.25 1.28 16.35
C LEU A 72 -0.09 2.63 17.04
N LEU A 73 0.27 3.69 16.32
CA LEU A 73 0.40 5.05 16.88
C LEU A 73 -0.93 5.64 17.37
N LEU A 74 -2.06 5.24 16.78
CA LEU A 74 -3.38 5.75 17.13
C LEU A 74 -4.11 4.93 18.20
N PHE A 75 -3.95 3.61 18.18
CA PHE A 75 -4.77 2.70 19.00
C PHE A 75 -3.98 1.87 20.01
N ALA A 76 -2.66 1.77 19.85
CA ALA A 76 -1.79 0.95 20.71
C ALA A 76 -0.47 1.68 20.99
N ASN A 77 -0.54 2.98 21.25
CA ASN A 77 0.64 3.83 21.40
C ASN A 77 1.37 3.51 22.70
N PRO A 78 2.61 2.99 22.67
CA PRO A 78 3.32 2.58 23.88
C PRO A 78 3.80 3.76 24.74
N PHE A 79 3.70 5.00 24.23
CA PHE A 79 4.19 6.20 24.89
C PHE A 79 3.07 7.06 25.50
N VAL A 80 1.82 6.67 25.28
CA VAL A 80 0.64 7.36 25.82
C VAL A 80 -0.06 6.37 26.74
N HIS A 81 -0.03 6.67 28.04
CA HIS A 81 -0.73 5.91 29.08
C HIS A 81 -2.04 6.60 29.45
#